data_AF-V4BBQ4-F1
#
_entry.id   AF-V4BBQ4-F1
#
_cell.length_a   1.000
_cell.length_b   1.000
_cell.length_c   1.000
_cell.angle_alpha   90.00
_cell.angle_beta   90.00
_cell.angle_gamma   90.00
#
_symmetry.space_group_name_H-M   'P 1'
#
loop_
_entity.id
_entity.type
_entity.pdbx_description
1 polymer ?
#
loop_
_entity_poly.entity_id
_entity_poly.type
_entity_poly.pdbx_seq_one_letter_code
_entity_poly.pdbx_strand_id
1 'polypeptide(L)'
;LFLRNLPAAKMTKYIVFEANLLELFDRCRVCMTPCSGNINSISFRFILKISYVCLACKFSFKWFSQPFVGGKPAGNLSMSSAILLFGSIPSEVLRMYNFMNISCISMSTYMNHQKYFIFPALGHVWFNYQQNYVRDIIQSGRGVVLGGGGRCDTPGHCAKYGSYNMIDLDERTVADIQLRVQANQIIISGLVRSVKFFCHHDIPIKKIIRDGHKMIAKWIRETTHHLDVWHVAKGLKKKLAKLSIEKDCNDPQPWIKSIVNHLYCSVASSTGQDQDVIVAKWYSILNHIINVHDRHGDEFPACQHGPLEGRERHKKWLKPGTKVYAKLQGIVCHCQMKKNVVTLSPGKQTSALEWYHSVINHFAPKMIGFSYHGMLPQLWLAALHFNENSQRKQAVTKDGRARYKIVYPKFKKGDYSVRRILVDCTYGK
;
A
#
# COMPACT_ATOMS: atom_id res chain seq x y z
N LEU A 1 -37.47 17.14 -15.32
CA LEU A 1 -36.62 18.35 -15.40
C LEU A 1 -35.48 18.39 -14.36
N PHE A 2 -35.60 17.72 -13.20
CA PHE A 2 -34.58 17.72 -12.14
C PHE A 2 -33.19 17.09 -12.49
N LEU A 3 -33.11 16.18 -13.45
CA LEU A 3 -31.85 15.48 -13.77
C LEU A 3 -30.88 16.29 -14.64
N ARG A 4 -31.30 17.42 -15.24
CA ARG A 4 -30.45 18.18 -16.19
C ARG A 4 -29.30 18.96 -15.53
N ASN A 5 -29.38 19.20 -14.22
CA ASN A 5 -28.36 19.99 -13.49
C ASN A 5 -27.35 19.12 -12.74
N LEU A 6 -27.48 17.79 -12.76
CA LEU A 6 -26.50 16.90 -12.13
C LEU A 6 -25.26 16.74 -13.02
N PRO A 7 -24.04 16.73 -12.47
CA PRO A 7 -22.86 16.33 -13.23
C PRO A 7 -23.05 14.93 -13.83
N ALA A 8 -22.66 14.73 -15.10
CA ALA A 8 -22.81 13.44 -15.79
C ALA A 8 -22.21 12.25 -15.01
N ALA A 9 -21.17 12.50 -14.21
CA ALA A 9 -20.57 11.52 -13.31
C ALA A 9 -21.55 10.98 -12.26
N LYS A 10 -22.42 11.85 -11.70
CA LYS A 10 -23.40 11.52 -10.64
C LYS A 10 -24.73 11.00 -11.16
N MET A 11 -24.98 11.04 -12.46
CA MET A 11 -26.19 10.48 -13.05
C MET A 11 -26.17 8.95 -13.02
N THR A 12 -27.29 8.32 -12.64
CA THR A 12 -27.48 6.87 -12.75
C THR A 12 -27.46 6.44 -14.21
N LYS A 13 -26.81 5.31 -14.50
CA LYS A 13 -26.61 4.76 -15.85
C LYS A 13 -27.24 3.37 -15.90
N TYR A 14 -28.05 3.11 -16.93
CA TYR A 14 -28.73 1.83 -17.14
C TYR A 14 -28.21 1.16 -18.41
N ILE A 15 -28.21 -0.17 -18.42
CA ILE A 15 -27.97 -0.97 -19.62
C ILE A 15 -29.34 -1.29 -20.23
N VAL A 16 -29.54 -0.94 -21.50
CA VAL A 16 -30.79 -1.14 -22.23
C VAL A 16 -30.45 -1.82 -23.56
N PHE A 17 -31.23 -2.83 -23.93
CA PHE A 17 -31.08 -3.52 -25.22
C PHE A 17 -31.49 -2.59 -26.37
N GLU A 18 -30.83 -2.73 -27.52
CA GLU A 18 -31.06 -1.85 -28.67
C GLU A 18 -32.52 -1.91 -29.14
N ALA A 19 -33.12 -3.11 -29.20
CA ALA A 19 -34.53 -3.28 -29.60
C ALA A 19 -35.49 -2.45 -28.72
N ASN A 20 -35.42 -2.63 -27.40
CA ASN A 20 -36.25 -1.89 -26.44
C ASN A 20 -36.00 -0.37 -26.49
N LEU A 21 -34.78 0.06 -26.83
CA LEU A 21 -34.47 1.48 -26.98
C LEU A 21 -35.07 2.05 -28.28
N LEU A 22 -35.03 1.29 -29.37
CA LEU A 22 -35.56 1.71 -30.68
C LEU A 22 -37.09 1.81 -30.68
N GLU A 23 -37.80 1.04 -29.85
CA GLU A 23 -39.25 1.17 -29.63
C GLU A 23 -39.67 2.61 -29.26
N LEU A 24 -38.81 3.35 -28.53
CA LEU A 24 -39.06 4.74 -28.14
C LEU A 24 -39.00 5.73 -29.32
N PHE A 25 -38.51 5.30 -30.48
CA PHE A 25 -38.35 6.11 -31.68
C PHE A 25 -39.24 5.67 -32.85
N ASP A 26 -40.14 4.71 -32.63
CA ASP A 26 -41.04 4.18 -33.67
C ASP A 26 -42.08 5.21 -34.14
N ARG A 27 -42.30 6.31 -33.41
CA ARG A 27 -43.21 7.39 -33.79
C ARG A 27 -42.52 8.75 -33.85
N CYS A 28 -42.98 9.60 -34.76
CA CYS A 28 -42.51 10.98 -34.84
C CYS A 28 -42.89 11.77 -33.58
N ARG A 29 -41.94 12.51 -33.01
CA ARG A 29 -42.17 13.36 -31.83
C ARG A 29 -43.11 14.54 -32.06
N VAL A 30 -43.43 14.87 -33.30
CA VAL A 30 -44.28 16.03 -33.67
C VAL A 30 -45.65 15.56 -34.15
N CYS A 31 -45.70 14.75 -35.22
CA CYS A 31 -46.96 14.36 -35.86
C CYS A 31 -47.45 12.95 -35.48
N MET A 32 -46.75 12.24 -34.61
CA MET A 32 -47.10 10.89 -34.11
C MET A 32 -47.23 9.78 -35.16
N THR A 33 -46.92 10.08 -36.43
CA THR A 33 -46.87 9.12 -37.53
C THR A 33 -45.74 8.10 -37.33
N PRO A 34 -45.93 6.82 -37.70
CA PRO A 34 -44.87 5.81 -37.64
C PRO A 34 -43.62 6.23 -38.42
N CYS A 35 -42.45 6.04 -37.79
CA CYS A 35 -41.12 6.37 -38.32
C CYS A 35 -40.33 5.12 -38.75
N SER A 36 -40.99 3.96 -38.81
CA SER A 36 -40.44 2.59 -38.85
C SER A 36 -39.53 2.23 -40.05
N GLY A 37 -39.13 3.20 -40.90
CA GLY A 37 -38.24 2.99 -42.05
C GLY A 37 -37.10 4.00 -42.22
N ASN A 38 -36.99 5.03 -41.38
CA ASN A 38 -36.00 6.12 -41.53
C ASN A 38 -35.06 6.29 -40.32
N ILE A 39 -35.00 5.30 -39.43
CA ILE A 39 -34.17 5.38 -38.22
C ILE A 39 -32.76 4.89 -38.57
N ASN A 40 -31.81 5.83 -38.65
CA ASN A 40 -30.40 5.52 -38.71
C ASN A 40 -29.83 5.50 -37.29
N SER A 41 -29.60 4.31 -36.74
CA SER A 41 -28.80 4.14 -35.53
C SER A 41 -27.33 3.98 -35.92
N ILE A 42 -26.45 4.75 -35.29
CA ILE A 42 -25.00 4.58 -35.42
C ILE A 42 -24.40 4.58 -34.03
N SER A 43 -23.81 3.44 -33.65
CA SER A 43 -23.02 3.35 -32.42
C SER A 43 -21.58 3.77 -32.68
N PHE A 44 -21.07 4.74 -31.91
CA PHE A 44 -19.65 5.08 -31.88
C PHE A 44 -19.10 4.73 -30.50
N ARG A 45 -18.63 3.49 -30.30
CA ARG A 45 -18.22 3.00 -28.98
C ARG A 45 -19.42 3.06 -28.01
N PHE A 46 -19.23 3.53 -26.79
CA PHE A 46 -20.28 3.63 -25.77
C PHE A 46 -21.39 4.66 -26.08
N ILE A 47 -21.30 5.50 -27.12
CA ILE A 47 -22.37 6.44 -27.51
C ILE A 47 -23.20 5.86 -28.65
N LEU A 48 -24.52 5.85 -28.46
CA LEU A 48 -25.48 5.58 -29.52
C LEU A 48 -26.02 6.92 -30.03
N LYS A 49 -25.94 7.12 -31.34
CA LYS A 49 -26.57 8.23 -32.04
C LYS A 49 -27.74 7.68 -32.83
N ILE A 50 -28.94 8.22 -32.58
CA ILE A 50 -30.13 7.90 -33.34
C ILE A 50 -30.51 9.14 -34.13
N SER A 51 -30.67 9.00 -35.45
CA SER A 51 -31.14 10.08 -36.32
C SER A 51 -32.26 9.57 -37.20
N TYR A 52 -33.34 10.34 -37.32
CA TYR A 52 -34.42 10.02 -38.25
C TYR A 52 -35.00 11.28 -38.88
N VAL A 53 -35.62 11.09 -40.04
CA VAL A 53 -36.41 12.12 -40.73
C VAL A 53 -37.83 11.60 -40.91
N CYS A 54 -38.82 12.34 -40.43
CA CYS A 54 -40.21 11.99 -40.63
C CYS A 54 -40.62 12.23 -42.09
N LEU A 55 -41.24 11.25 -42.74
CA LEU A 55 -41.68 11.39 -44.13
C LEU A 55 -42.88 12.34 -44.28
N ALA A 56 -43.76 12.39 -43.28
CA ALA A 56 -44.98 13.18 -43.30
C ALA A 56 -44.73 14.68 -43.08
N CYS A 57 -44.03 15.05 -41.99
CA CYS A 57 -43.79 16.45 -41.64
C CYS A 57 -42.37 16.95 -41.94
N LYS A 58 -41.51 16.11 -42.54
CA LYS A 58 -40.09 16.41 -42.85
C LYS A 58 -39.23 16.79 -41.64
N PHE A 59 -39.74 16.62 -40.42
CA PHE A 59 -38.98 16.91 -39.20
C PHE A 59 -37.75 16.00 -39.08
N SER A 60 -36.59 16.61 -38.86
CA SER A 60 -35.34 15.90 -38.59
C SER A 60 -35.06 15.89 -37.09
N PHE A 61 -34.79 14.69 -36.56
CA PHE A 61 -34.46 14.51 -35.16
C PHE A 61 -33.11 13.83 -34.99
N LYS A 62 -32.31 14.32 -34.03
CA LYS A 62 -31.04 13.72 -33.63
C LYS A 62 -31.04 13.53 -32.11
N TRP A 63 -30.70 12.33 -31.68
CA TRP A 63 -30.61 11.96 -30.28
C TRP A 63 -29.32 11.22 -29.98
N PHE A 64 -28.84 11.40 -28.76
CA PHE A 64 -27.62 10.80 -28.24
C PHE A 64 -27.91 10.12 -26.91
N SER A 65 -27.34 8.93 -26.69
CA SER A 65 -27.55 8.17 -25.45
C SER A 65 -26.88 8.77 -24.21
N GLN A 66 -25.99 9.75 -24.40
CA GLN A 66 -25.23 10.36 -23.32
C GLN A 66 -24.91 11.82 -23.62
N PRO A 67 -24.75 12.66 -22.59
CA PRO A 67 -24.32 14.05 -22.75
C PRO A 67 -22.85 14.13 -23.18
N PHE A 68 -22.45 15.30 -23.68
CA PHE A 68 -21.08 15.61 -24.02
C PHE A 68 -20.45 16.50 -22.95
N VAL A 69 -19.19 16.24 -22.62
CA VAL A 69 -18.35 17.07 -21.74
C VAL A 69 -17.11 17.45 -22.54
N GLY A 70 -16.90 18.75 -22.78
CA GLY A 70 -15.78 19.23 -23.60
C GLY A 70 -15.73 18.61 -25.01
N GLY A 71 -16.91 18.38 -25.62
CA GLY A 71 -17.01 17.74 -26.94
C GLY A 71 -16.75 16.23 -26.96
N LYS A 72 -16.64 15.58 -25.80
CA LYS A 72 -16.46 14.12 -25.69
C LYS A 72 -17.67 13.45 -25.03
N PRO A 73 -18.07 12.24 -25.44
CA PRO A 73 -19.14 11.50 -24.78
C PRO A 73 -18.79 11.21 -23.31
N ALA A 74 -19.63 11.65 -22.37
CA ALA A 74 -19.35 11.62 -20.93
C ALA A 74 -19.18 10.19 -20.37
N GLY A 75 -19.96 9.24 -20.87
CA GLY A 75 -19.89 7.81 -20.55
C GLY A 75 -18.58 7.16 -21.00
N ASN A 76 -18.01 7.55 -22.15
CA ASN A 76 -16.72 7.02 -22.60
C ASN A 76 -15.60 7.43 -21.63
N LEU A 77 -15.61 8.70 -21.19
CA LEU A 77 -14.69 9.21 -20.17
C LEU A 77 -14.94 8.53 -18.83
N SER A 78 -16.20 8.43 -18.41
CA SER A 78 -16.59 7.79 -17.15
C SER A 78 -16.13 6.33 -17.07
N MET A 79 -16.28 5.56 -18.14
CA MET A 79 -15.79 4.18 -18.20
C MET A 79 -14.27 4.10 -18.07
N SER A 80 -13.54 4.98 -18.76
CA SER A 80 -12.07 5.02 -18.67
C SER A 80 -11.59 5.41 -17.27
N SER A 81 -12.23 6.41 -16.67
CA SER A 81 -11.99 6.82 -15.30
C SER A 81 -12.30 5.69 -14.33
N ALA A 82 -13.45 5.01 -14.47
CA ALA A 82 -13.84 3.91 -13.58
C ALA A 82 -12.85 2.74 -13.64
N ILE A 83 -12.41 2.33 -14.83
CA ILE A 83 -11.41 1.26 -14.99
C ILE A 83 -10.12 1.62 -14.24
N LEU A 84 -9.60 2.83 -14.43
CA LEU A 84 -8.36 3.26 -13.79
C LEU A 84 -8.51 3.44 -12.28
N LEU A 85 -9.53 4.16 -11.84
CA LEU A 85 -9.77 4.50 -10.42
C LEU A 85 -10.10 3.27 -9.59
N PHE A 86 -10.69 2.23 -10.19
CA PHE A 86 -10.91 0.95 -9.53
C PHE A 86 -9.64 0.08 -9.49
N GLY A 87 -8.65 0.34 -10.34
CA GLY A 87 -7.47 -0.54 -10.49
C GLY A 87 -7.75 -1.80 -11.31
N SER A 88 -8.78 -1.79 -12.17
CA SER A 88 -9.08 -2.92 -13.06
C SER A 88 -8.08 -3.02 -14.20
N ILE A 89 -7.83 -4.23 -14.68
CA ILE A 89 -7.07 -4.45 -15.90
C ILE A 89 -7.96 -4.10 -17.11
N PRO A 90 -7.61 -3.10 -17.94
CA PRO A 90 -8.47 -2.61 -19.01
C PRO A 90 -8.80 -3.71 -20.04
N SER A 91 -7.83 -4.56 -20.39
CA SER A 91 -8.07 -5.65 -21.34
C SER A 91 -9.11 -6.66 -20.85
N GLU A 92 -9.16 -6.95 -19.55
CA GLU A 92 -10.16 -7.85 -18.97
C GLU A 92 -11.54 -7.21 -18.96
N VAL A 93 -11.65 -5.93 -18.58
CA VAL A 93 -12.94 -5.21 -18.59
C VAL A 93 -13.49 -5.09 -20.00
N LEU A 94 -12.67 -4.68 -20.98
CA LEU A 94 -13.13 -4.56 -22.36
C LEU A 94 -13.53 -5.92 -22.96
N ARG A 95 -12.82 -6.99 -22.60
CA ARG A 95 -13.18 -8.35 -23.02
C ARG A 95 -14.52 -8.80 -22.41
N MET A 96 -14.77 -8.49 -21.14
CA MET A 96 -16.06 -8.77 -20.49
C MET A 96 -17.22 -8.10 -21.23
N TYR A 97 -17.08 -6.82 -21.58
CA TYR A 97 -18.10 -6.08 -22.35
C TYR A 97 -18.34 -6.70 -23.72
N ASN A 98 -17.27 -7.13 -24.40
CA ASN A 98 -17.40 -7.83 -25.68
C ASN A 98 -18.16 -9.17 -25.55
N PHE A 99 -17.91 -9.96 -24.51
CA PHE A 99 -18.66 -11.20 -24.27
C PHE A 99 -20.15 -10.98 -24.01
N MET A 100 -20.51 -9.87 -23.37
CA MET A 100 -21.91 -9.47 -23.17
C MET A 100 -22.54 -8.78 -24.38
N ASN A 101 -21.80 -8.61 -25.48
CA ASN A 101 -22.21 -7.83 -26.65
C ASN A 101 -22.59 -6.37 -26.31
N ILE A 102 -21.90 -5.76 -25.35
CA ILE A 102 -22.10 -4.36 -24.97
C ILE A 102 -21.05 -3.52 -25.68
N SER A 103 -21.49 -2.58 -26.52
CA SER A 103 -20.58 -1.64 -27.19
C SER A 103 -19.77 -0.83 -26.17
N CYS A 104 -18.45 -0.82 -26.31
CA CYS A 104 -17.55 -0.16 -25.36
C CYS A 104 -16.43 0.63 -26.05
N ILE A 105 -15.62 1.32 -25.24
CA ILE A 105 -14.42 2.00 -25.74
C ILE A 105 -13.34 0.98 -26.16
N SER A 106 -12.56 1.30 -27.19
CA SER A 106 -11.35 0.55 -27.53
C SER A 106 -10.17 0.89 -26.60
N MET A 107 -9.19 -0.01 -26.55
CA MET A 107 -7.94 0.19 -25.80
C MET A 107 -7.22 1.49 -26.18
N SER A 108 -7.17 1.85 -27.48
CA SER A 108 -6.55 3.09 -27.95
C SER A 108 -7.23 4.34 -27.36
N THR A 109 -8.56 4.32 -27.23
CA THR A 109 -9.29 5.44 -26.61
C THR A 109 -9.12 5.48 -25.11
N TYR A 110 -9.06 4.34 -24.44
CA TYR A 110 -8.70 4.28 -23.03
C TYR A 110 -7.33 4.95 -22.79
N MET A 111 -6.31 4.57 -23.58
CA MET A 111 -4.97 5.16 -23.50
C MET A 111 -4.96 6.67 -23.77
N ASN A 112 -5.72 7.13 -24.77
CA ASN A 112 -5.86 8.57 -25.04
C ASN A 112 -6.57 9.29 -23.89
N HIS A 113 -7.63 8.71 -23.33
CA HIS A 113 -8.32 9.31 -22.19
C HIS A 113 -7.41 9.45 -20.97
N GLN A 114 -6.63 8.40 -20.69
CA GLN A 114 -5.61 8.44 -19.65
C GLN A 114 -4.62 9.58 -19.88
N LYS A 115 -3.98 9.62 -21.04
CA LYS A 115 -2.95 10.61 -21.37
C LYS A 115 -3.44 12.05 -21.30
N TYR A 116 -4.59 12.34 -21.88
CA TYR A 116 -5.04 13.73 -22.10
C TYR A 116 -5.94 14.28 -20.99
N PHE A 117 -6.65 13.42 -20.24
CA PHE A 117 -7.63 13.89 -19.26
C PHE A 117 -7.36 13.32 -17.85
N ILE A 118 -7.23 12.01 -17.73
CA ILE A 118 -7.24 11.37 -16.40
C ILE A 118 -5.89 11.57 -15.67
N PHE A 119 -4.76 11.40 -16.36
CA PHE A 119 -3.43 11.58 -15.75
C PHE A 119 -3.17 13.03 -15.32
N PRO A 120 -3.47 14.06 -16.13
CA PRO A 120 -3.39 15.44 -15.67
C PRO A 120 -4.27 15.72 -14.45
N ALA A 121 -5.51 15.24 -14.44
CA ALA A 121 -6.42 15.41 -13.31
C ALA A 121 -5.88 14.72 -12.04
N LEU A 122 -5.38 13.49 -12.15
CA LEU A 122 -4.75 12.77 -11.02
C LEU A 122 -3.51 13.50 -10.51
N GLY A 123 -2.67 14.02 -11.40
CA GLY A 123 -1.50 14.82 -11.03
C GLY A 123 -1.88 16.06 -10.25
N HIS A 124 -2.92 16.78 -10.68
CA HIS A 124 -3.43 17.94 -9.97
C HIS A 124 -4.00 17.60 -8.59
N VAL A 125 -4.78 16.50 -8.48
CA VAL A 125 -5.30 16.04 -7.18
C VAL A 125 -4.18 15.64 -6.23
N TRP A 126 -3.19 14.86 -6.71
CA TRP A 126 -2.03 14.48 -5.90
C TRP A 126 -1.21 15.69 -5.47
N PHE A 127 -0.92 16.61 -6.39
CA PHE A 127 -0.18 17.83 -6.08
C PHE A 127 -0.88 18.63 -4.97
N ASN A 128 -2.18 18.88 -5.09
CA ASN A 128 -2.94 19.60 -4.08
C ASN A 128 -2.97 18.84 -2.75
N TYR A 129 -3.11 17.52 -2.77
CA TYR A 129 -3.03 16.70 -1.56
C TYR A 129 -1.67 16.85 -0.87
N GLN A 130 -0.57 16.75 -1.63
CA GLN A 130 0.78 16.88 -1.11
C GLN A 130 1.05 18.29 -0.55
N GLN A 131 0.56 19.34 -1.23
CA GLN A 131 0.67 20.72 -0.75
C GLN A 131 -0.13 20.96 0.55
N ASN A 132 -1.34 20.40 0.66
CA ASN A 132 -2.11 20.48 1.89
C ASN A 132 -1.39 19.76 3.04
N TYR A 133 -0.89 18.55 2.80
CA TYR A 133 -0.07 17.82 3.78
C TYR A 133 1.16 18.62 4.25
N VAL A 134 1.89 19.25 3.33
CA VAL A 134 3.04 20.13 3.67
C VAL A 134 2.59 21.31 4.52
N ARG A 135 1.49 21.97 4.14
CA ARG A 135 0.93 23.11 4.89
C ARG A 135 0.54 22.70 6.31
N ASP A 136 -0.13 21.56 6.47
CA ASP A 136 -0.58 21.06 7.77
C ASP A 136 0.61 20.79 8.69
N ILE A 137 1.71 20.24 8.16
CA ILE A 137 2.94 20.02 8.92
C ILE A 137 3.57 21.34 9.37
N ILE A 138 3.73 22.29 8.44
CA ILE A 138 4.32 23.59 8.73
C ILE A 138 3.49 24.32 9.80
N GLN A 139 2.16 24.30 9.68
CA GLN A 139 1.25 24.90 10.66
C GLN A 139 1.35 24.23 12.03
N SER A 140 1.48 22.90 12.07
CA SER A 140 1.64 22.18 13.33
C SER A 140 3.02 22.38 13.99
N GLY A 141 4.01 22.91 13.27
CA GLY A 141 5.40 23.05 13.73
C GLY A 141 6.07 21.71 14.07
N ARG A 142 5.46 20.57 13.68
CA ARG A 142 5.95 19.26 14.08
C ARG A 142 7.06 18.79 13.14
N GLY A 143 8.11 18.22 13.71
CA GLY A 143 9.04 17.43 12.93
C GLY A 143 8.51 16.03 12.62
N VAL A 144 8.78 15.54 11.41
CA VAL A 144 8.23 14.30 10.85
C VAL A 144 9.12 13.09 11.15
N VAL A 145 8.49 11.94 11.43
CA VAL A 145 9.14 10.63 11.50
C VAL A 145 8.83 9.85 10.24
N LEU A 146 9.83 9.66 9.38
CA LEU A 146 9.63 9.14 8.03
C LEU A 146 10.06 7.68 7.91
N GLY A 147 9.24 6.85 7.28
CA GLY A 147 9.55 5.50 6.86
C GLY A 147 9.74 5.45 5.35
N GLY A 148 10.91 5.01 4.91
CA GLY A 148 11.28 5.02 3.49
C GLY A 148 11.67 3.66 2.96
N GLY A 149 11.17 3.31 1.77
CA GLY A 149 11.63 2.10 1.09
C GLY A 149 11.44 2.12 -0.42
N GLY A 150 12.35 1.41 -1.08
CA GLY A 150 12.35 1.25 -2.52
C GLY A 150 11.56 0.01 -2.93
N ARG A 151 10.79 0.15 -4.00
CA ARG A 151 10.15 -0.96 -4.71
C ARG A 151 10.70 -0.98 -6.14
N CYS A 152 11.27 -2.11 -6.50
CA CYS A 152 11.59 -2.44 -7.88
C CYS A 152 10.65 -3.55 -8.34
N ASP A 153 10.13 -3.45 -9.56
CA ASP A 153 9.39 -4.56 -10.16
C ASP A 153 10.35 -5.75 -10.36
N THR A 154 9.86 -6.97 -10.11
CA THR A 154 10.67 -8.20 -9.89
C THR A 154 10.74 -9.05 -11.18
N PRO A 155 11.56 -10.12 -11.22
CA PRO A 155 12.59 -10.34 -12.25
C PRO A 155 12.06 -10.85 -13.60
N GLY A 156 12.29 -10.04 -14.62
CA GLY A 156 12.37 -10.35 -16.05
C GLY A 156 13.36 -9.33 -16.65
N HIS A 157 13.88 -9.55 -17.86
CA HIS A 157 15.05 -8.86 -18.44
C HIS A 157 15.04 -7.32 -18.54
N CYS A 158 14.03 -6.60 -18.02
CA CYS A 158 14.03 -5.15 -17.93
C CYS A 158 13.18 -4.66 -16.74
N ALA A 159 13.73 -4.64 -15.52
CA ALA A 159 13.22 -3.78 -14.45
C ALA A 159 13.50 -2.31 -14.80
N LYS A 160 12.73 -1.76 -15.75
CA LYS A 160 12.97 -0.45 -16.35
C LYS A 160 12.73 0.69 -15.35
N TYR A 161 11.77 0.51 -14.45
CA TYR A 161 11.38 1.52 -13.47
C TYR A 161 11.40 0.97 -12.04
N GLY A 162 11.63 1.87 -11.08
CA GLY A 162 11.34 1.60 -9.68
C GLY A 162 11.01 2.88 -8.94
N SER A 163 10.34 2.71 -7.81
CA SER A 163 9.77 3.81 -7.02
C SER A 163 10.37 3.81 -5.62
N TYR A 164 10.74 4.98 -5.13
CA TYR A 164 11.04 5.19 -3.72
C TYR A 164 9.87 5.93 -3.08
N ASN A 165 9.35 5.38 -1.99
CA ASN A 165 8.16 5.88 -1.33
C ASN A 165 8.50 6.30 0.10
N MET A 166 8.03 7.47 0.51
CA MET A 166 8.21 8.01 1.85
C MET A 166 6.87 8.17 2.54
N ILE A 167 6.75 7.59 3.73
CA ILE A 167 5.54 7.62 4.55
C ILE A 167 5.86 8.34 5.86
N ASP A 168 5.00 9.26 6.26
CA ASP A 168 4.96 9.75 7.62
C ASP A 168 4.39 8.67 8.54
N LEU A 169 5.20 8.17 9.47
CA LEU A 169 4.85 7.10 10.39
C LEU A 169 4.03 7.58 11.60
N ASP A 170 3.93 8.89 11.81
CA ASP A 170 3.02 9.46 12.80
C ASP A 170 1.59 9.47 12.25
N GLU A 171 1.39 10.02 11.07
CA GLU A 171 0.08 10.14 10.42
C GLU A 171 -0.32 8.91 9.58
N ARG A 172 0.63 8.01 9.28
CA ARG A 172 0.47 6.90 8.33
C ARG A 172 0.03 7.39 6.95
N THR A 173 0.69 8.44 6.46
CA THR A 173 0.36 9.10 5.20
C THR A 173 1.57 9.04 4.26
N VAL A 174 1.36 8.61 3.03
CA VAL A 174 2.36 8.72 1.96
C VAL A 174 2.58 10.20 1.67
N ALA A 175 3.79 10.66 1.94
CA ALA A 175 4.20 12.06 1.88
C ALA A 175 4.91 12.40 0.57
N ASP A 176 5.70 11.47 0.03
CA ASP A 176 6.44 11.67 -1.21
C ASP A 176 6.65 10.35 -1.98
N ILE A 177 6.68 10.47 -3.31
CA ILE A 177 6.84 9.35 -4.27
C ILE A 177 7.83 9.77 -5.35
N GLN A 178 8.92 9.01 -5.48
CA GLN A 178 9.97 9.25 -6.45
C GLN A 178 10.08 8.06 -7.43
N LEU A 179 9.59 8.24 -8.66
CA LEU A 179 9.75 7.24 -9.74
C LEU A 179 11.05 7.48 -10.52
N ARG A 180 11.79 6.42 -10.84
CA ARG A 180 13.04 6.48 -11.61
C ARG A 180 13.15 5.39 -12.65
N VAL A 181 13.94 5.70 -13.69
CA VAL A 181 14.42 4.75 -14.70
C VAL A 181 15.72 4.13 -14.18
N GLN A 182 15.94 2.84 -14.42
CA GLN A 182 17.07 2.02 -13.95
C GLN A 182 17.02 1.62 -12.45
N ALA A 183 16.52 0.41 -12.19
CA ALA A 183 16.27 -0.16 -10.86
C ALA A 183 17.47 -0.13 -9.87
N ASN A 184 18.71 -0.14 -10.36
CA ASN A 184 19.88 -0.45 -9.55
C ASN A 184 20.37 0.71 -8.64
N GLN A 185 19.95 1.96 -8.88
CA GLN A 185 20.36 3.13 -8.08
C GLN A 185 19.19 3.86 -7.38
N ILE A 186 17.99 3.28 -7.40
CA ILE A 186 16.74 3.95 -7.04
C ILE A 186 16.64 4.25 -5.54
N ILE A 187 17.15 3.35 -4.70
CA ILE A 187 16.96 3.43 -3.25
C ILE A 187 17.64 4.68 -2.67
N ILE A 188 18.89 4.95 -3.07
CA ILE A 188 19.63 6.12 -2.58
C ILE A 188 19.13 7.39 -3.27
N SER A 189 19.09 7.39 -4.60
CA SER A 189 18.73 8.59 -5.36
C SER A 189 17.29 9.05 -5.10
N GLY A 190 16.38 8.11 -4.83
CA GLY A 190 15.02 8.37 -4.38
C GLY A 190 15.02 9.01 -3.00
N LEU A 191 15.72 8.41 -2.03
CA LEU A 191 15.81 8.96 -0.68
C LEU A 191 16.42 10.36 -0.64
N VAL A 192 17.53 10.59 -1.34
CA VAL A 192 18.19 11.91 -1.39
C VAL A 192 17.20 12.97 -1.88
N ARG A 193 16.42 12.66 -2.92
CA ARG A 193 15.44 13.61 -3.46
C ARG A 193 14.26 13.82 -2.51
N SER A 194 13.75 12.78 -1.87
CA SER A 194 12.71 12.94 -0.88
C SER A 194 13.19 13.77 0.32
N VAL A 195 14.42 13.56 0.81
CA VAL A 195 15.00 14.40 1.86
C VAL A 195 15.12 15.85 1.39
N LYS A 196 15.63 16.08 0.18
CA LYS A 196 15.66 17.43 -0.42
C LYS A 196 14.28 18.08 -0.52
N PHE A 197 13.23 17.31 -0.81
CA PHE A 197 11.86 17.80 -0.83
C PHE A 197 11.44 18.35 0.54
N PHE A 198 11.66 17.60 1.62
CA PHE A 198 11.35 18.08 2.98
C PHE A 198 12.22 19.27 3.39
N CYS A 199 13.52 19.25 3.06
CA CYS A 199 14.41 20.37 3.35
C CYS A 199 14.02 21.64 2.58
N HIS A 200 13.58 21.52 1.32
CA HIS A 200 13.14 22.65 0.52
C HIS A 200 11.84 23.28 1.04
N HIS A 201 11.04 22.52 1.78
CA HIS A 201 9.82 22.99 2.45
C HIS A 201 10.04 23.35 3.92
N ASP A 202 11.30 23.45 4.37
CA ASP A 202 11.67 23.76 5.76
C ASP A 202 11.03 22.83 6.81
N ILE A 203 10.74 21.58 6.44
CA ILE A 203 10.13 20.59 7.34
C ILE A 203 11.24 19.87 8.13
N PRO A 204 11.26 19.94 9.48
CA PRO A 204 12.27 19.26 10.28
C PRO A 204 12.05 17.74 10.25
N ILE A 205 13.05 16.99 9.82
CA ILE A 205 13.02 15.51 9.85
C ILE A 205 13.60 15.04 11.18
N LYS A 206 12.75 14.49 12.07
CA LYS A 206 13.19 13.99 13.38
C LYS A 206 13.97 12.68 13.27
N LYS A 207 13.39 11.72 12.54
CA LYS A 207 13.92 10.36 12.43
C LYS A 207 13.55 9.76 11.07
N ILE A 208 14.50 9.03 10.47
CA ILE A 208 14.24 8.23 9.27
C ILE A 208 14.39 6.75 9.64
N ILE A 209 13.32 5.99 9.42
CA ILE A 209 13.24 4.54 9.65
C ILE A 209 13.37 3.84 8.31
N ARG A 210 14.32 2.91 8.22
CA ARG A 210 14.67 2.27 6.96
C ARG A 210 14.76 0.76 7.10
N ASP A 211 14.59 0.12 5.95
CA ASP A 211 14.96 -1.27 5.76
C ASP A 211 16.50 -1.39 5.79
N GLY A 212 17.02 -2.53 6.26
CA GLY A 212 18.45 -2.77 6.55
C GLY A 212 19.42 -2.78 5.34
N HIS A 213 19.17 -1.98 4.31
CA HIS A 213 19.99 -1.91 3.10
C HIS A 213 21.28 -1.11 3.36
N LYS A 214 22.42 -1.81 3.33
CA LYS A 214 23.75 -1.30 3.74
C LYS A 214 24.17 0.01 3.07
N MET A 215 23.80 0.23 1.81
CA MET A 215 24.22 1.43 1.08
C MET A 215 23.56 2.71 1.59
N ILE A 216 22.35 2.63 2.16
CA ILE A 216 21.67 3.82 2.70
C ILE A 216 22.32 4.23 4.04
N ALA A 217 22.79 3.27 4.83
CA ALA A 217 23.48 3.52 6.09
C ALA A 217 24.74 4.38 5.90
N LYS A 218 25.44 4.24 4.77
CA LYS A 218 26.63 5.05 4.45
C LYS A 218 26.29 6.52 4.15
N TRP A 219 25.13 6.79 3.54
CA TRP A 219 24.73 8.14 3.14
C TRP A 219 24.15 8.98 4.30
N ILE A 220 23.51 8.35 5.29
CA ILE A 220 22.77 9.03 6.38
C ILE A 220 23.62 9.24 7.66
N ARG A 221 24.94 9.35 7.53
CA ARG A 221 25.82 9.51 8.71
C ARG A 221 25.51 10.77 9.54
N GLU A 222 24.87 11.78 8.95
CA GLU A 222 24.61 13.08 9.57
C GLU A 222 23.20 13.22 10.18
N THR A 223 22.32 12.21 10.04
CA THR A 223 20.93 12.26 10.58
C THR A 223 20.60 11.03 11.45
N THR A 224 19.83 11.25 12.52
CA THR A 224 19.44 10.18 13.47
C THR A 224 18.55 9.16 12.78
N HIS A 225 19.10 7.98 12.50
CA HIS A 225 18.42 6.92 11.76
C HIS A 225 18.21 5.68 12.60
N HIS A 226 17.08 5.03 12.36
CA HIS A 226 16.74 3.79 13.04
C HIS A 226 16.44 2.69 12.01
N LEU A 227 16.73 1.45 12.38
CA LEU A 227 16.39 0.25 11.63
C LEU A 227 15.03 -0.26 12.08
N ASP A 228 14.27 -0.80 11.14
CA ASP A 228 13.07 -1.55 11.49
C ASP A 228 13.42 -2.87 12.20
N VAL A 229 12.86 -3.04 13.41
CA VAL A 229 13.00 -4.25 14.23
C VAL A 229 12.57 -5.51 13.48
N TRP A 230 11.50 -5.44 12.68
CA TRP A 230 10.97 -6.59 11.95
C TRP A 230 11.98 -7.17 10.95
N HIS A 231 12.72 -6.32 10.24
CA HIS A 231 13.72 -6.80 9.29
C HIS A 231 14.85 -7.56 9.99
N VAL A 232 15.31 -7.05 11.15
CA VAL A 232 16.32 -7.72 11.98
C VAL A 232 15.76 -9.01 12.59
N ALA A 233 14.55 -8.97 13.16
CA ALA A 233 13.86 -10.11 13.73
C ALA A 233 13.62 -11.23 12.72
N LYS A 234 13.24 -10.89 11.48
CA LYS A 234 13.06 -11.85 10.38
C LYS A 234 14.38 -12.51 9.98
N GLY A 235 15.46 -11.73 9.89
CA GLY A 235 16.81 -12.24 9.64
C GLY A 235 17.28 -13.18 10.76
N LEU A 236 17.09 -12.78 12.01
CA LEU A 236 17.39 -13.57 13.20
C LEU A 236 16.60 -14.89 13.22
N LYS A 237 15.27 -14.83 13.01
CA LYS A 237 14.40 -16.01 12.95
C LYS A 237 14.87 -17.01 11.89
N LYS A 238 15.30 -16.54 10.71
CA LYS A 238 15.85 -17.42 9.66
C LYS A 238 17.15 -18.11 10.10
N LYS A 239 18.06 -17.38 10.77
CA LYS A 239 19.30 -17.96 11.30
C LYS A 239 19.03 -19.00 12.38
N LEU A 240 18.13 -18.69 13.33
CA LEU A 240 17.73 -19.62 14.38
C LEU A 240 17.01 -20.85 13.81
N ALA A 241 16.13 -20.67 12.83
CA ALA A 241 15.47 -21.77 12.14
C ALA A 241 16.47 -22.69 11.44
N LYS A 242 17.52 -22.13 10.82
CA LYS A 242 18.60 -22.92 10.21
C LYS A 242 19.36 -23.73 11.28
N LEU A 243 19.76 -23.09 12.39
CA LEU A 243 20.43 -23.75 13.50
C LEU A 243 19.60 -24.92 14.05
N SER A 244 18.29 -24.72 14.17
CA SER A 244 17.36 -25.67 14.77
C SER A 244 17.01 -26.90 13.90
N ILE A 245 17.54 -26.97 12.68
CA ILE A 245 17.41 -28.11 11.76
C ILE A 245 18.75 -28.85 11.63
N GLU A 246 19.85 -28.28 12.14
CA GLU A 246 21.15 -28.94 12.12
C GLU A 246 21.14 -30.18 13.03
N LYS A 247 21.88 -31.22 12.62
CA LYS A 247 22.01 -32.47 13.39
C LYS A 247 22.48 -32.14 14.81
N ASP A 248 21.82 -32.75 15.79
CA ASP A 248 22.06 -32.57 17.23
C ASP A 248 21.80 -31.14 17.77
N CYS A 249 21.00 -30.33 17.05
CA CYS A 249 20.71 -28.93 17.41
C CYS A 249 19.21 -28.59 17.43
N ASN A 250 18.31 -29.54 17.68
CA ASN A 250 16.84 -29.32 17.61
C ASN A 250 16.26 -28.53 18.81
N ASP A 251 16.97 -28.51 19.94
CA ASP A 251 16.53 -27.89 21.21
C ASP A 251 16.16 -26.39 21.16
N PRO A 252 16.69 -25.54 20.27
CA PRO A 252 16.31 -24.13 20.18
C PRO A 252 14.92 -23.88 19.58
N GLN A 253 14.29 -24.86 18.91
CA GLN A 253 12.98 -24.66 18.24
C GLN A 253 11.93 -23.97 19.13
N PRO A 254 11.69 -24.42 20.39
CA PRO A 254 10.68 -23.82 21.26
C PRO A 254 11.06 -22.40 21.72
N TRP A 255 12.34 -22.06 21.66
CA TRP A 255 12.91 -20.79 22.09
C TRP A 255 12.88 -19.71 21.01
N ILE A 256 12.77 -20.06 19.72
CA ILE A 256 12.84 -19.10 18.60
C ILE A 256 11.83 -17.95 18.78
N LYS A 257 10.59 -18.26 19.15
CA LYS A 257 9.54 -17.24 19.36
C LYS A 257 9.88 -16.33 20.54
N SER A 258 10.37 -16.88 21.65
CA SER A 258 10.79 -16.10 22.82
C SER A 258 11.98 -15.21 22.54
N ILE A 259 12.99 -15.69 21.81
CA ILE A 259 14.17 -14.89 21.44
C ILE A 259 13.75 -13.70 20.56
N VAL A 260 12.85 -13.93 19.59
CA VAL A 260 12.33 -12.85 18.75
C VAL A 260 11.51 -11.86 19.56
N ASN A 261 10.61 -12.32 20.44
CA ASN A 261 9.82 -11.43 21.30
C ASN A 261 10.70 -10.63 22.26
N HIS A 262 11.74 -11.25 22.80
CA HIS A 262 12.72 -10.60 23.66
C HIS A 262 13.42 -9.46 22.93
N LEU A 263 13.82 -9.65 21.66
CA LEU A 263 14.38 -8.57 20.84
C LEU A 263 13.43 -7.36 20.76
N TYR A 264 12.13 -7.59 20.53
CA TYR A 264 11.15 -6.50 20.54
C TYR A 264 11.04 -5.84 21.93
N CYS A 265 11.02 -6.63 23.00
CA CYS A 265 10.93 -6.15 24.37
C CYS A 265 12.16 -5.33 24.79
N SER A 266 13.37 -5.77 24.45
CA SER A 266 14.61 -5.07 24.79
C SER A 266 14.64 -3.66 24.21
N VAL A 267 14.14 -3.48 22.99
CA VAL A 267 14.11 -2.16 22.35
C VAL A 267 12.93 -1.33 22.85
N ALA A 268 11.72 -1.90 22.95
CA ALA A 268 10.53 -1.16 23.37
C ALA A 268 10.60 -0.70 24.84
N SER A 269 11.12 -1.54 25.74
CA SER A 269 11.25 -1.25 27.17
C SER A 269 12.41 -0.31 27.52
N SER A 270 13.23 0.07 26.54
CA SER A 270 14.39 0.96 26.73
C SER A 270 14.28 2.24 25.91
N THR A 271 13.04 2.65 25.62
CA THR A 271 12.76 3.91 24.93
C THR A 271 13.28 5.08 25.77
N GLY A 272 14.31 5.79 25.28
CA GLY A 272 14.94 6.91 25.98
C GLY A 272 16.05 6.54 26.98
N GLN A 273 16.44 5.26 27.04
CA GLN A 273 17.57 4.79 27.85
C GLN A 273 18.86 4.72 27.03
N ASP A 274 20.00 4.57 27.72
CA ASP A 274 21.30 4.40 27.09
C ASP A 274 21.34 3.13 26.21
N GLN A 275 22.13 3.20 25.14
CA GLN A 275 22.35 2.12 24.19
C GLN A 275 22.88 0.86 24.88
N ASP A 276 23.69 1.03 25.92
CA ASP A 276 24.25 -0.07 26.70
C ASP A 276 23.18 -0.84 27.48
N VAL A 277 22.13 -0.17 27.96
CA VAL A 277 20.98 -0.84 28.60
C VAL A 277 20.22 -1.71 27.60
N ILE A 278 20.05 -1.25 26.36
CA ILE A 278 19.38 -2.03 25.29
C ILE A 278 20.18 -3.30 24.98
N VAL A 279 21.51 -3.17 24.91
CA VAL A 279 22.41 -4.30 24.64
C VAL A 279 22.44 -5.28 25.82
N ALA A 280 22.52 -4.80 27.06
CA ALA A 280 22.48 -5.63 28.26
C ALA A 280 21.17 -6.42 28.35
N LYS A 281 20.03 -5.75 28.14
CA LYS A 281 18.73 -6.43 28.01
C LYS A 281 18.72 -7.45 26.89
N TRP A 282 19.29 -7.15 25.72
CA TRP A 282 19.35 -8.13 24.63
C TRP A 282 20.16 -9.37 25.01
N TYR A 283 21.33 -9.20 25.62
CA TYR A 283 22.19 -10.32 26.03
C TYR A 283 21.62 -11.15 27.17
N SER A 284 20.74 -10.58 28.00
CA SER A 284 20.05 -11.32 29.08
C SER A 284 19.30 -12.56 28.58
N ILE A 285 18.92 -12.61 27.30
CA ILE A 285 18.25 -13.78 26.71
C ILE A 285 19.07 -15.07 26.84
N LEU A 286 20.40 -14.99 26.84
CA LEU A 286 21.26 -16.16 27.01
C LEU A 286 21.14 -16.74 28.42
N ASN A 287 21.03 -15.87 29.43
CA ASN A 287 20.78 -16.25 30.81
C ASN A 287 19.34 -16.78 30.97
N HIS A 288 18.36 -16.15 30.35
CA HIS A 288 16.96 -16.61 30.40
C HIS A 288 16.84 -18.05 29.88
N ILE A 289 17.55 -18.39 28.80
CA ILE A 289 17.47 -19.71 28.17
C ILE A 289 18.04 -20.84 29.05
N ILE A 290 18.87 -20.50 30.04
CA ILE A 290 19.44 -21.41 31.04
C ILE A 290 18.81 -21.27 32.42
N ASN A 291 17.65 -20.59 32.52
CA ASN A 291 16.91 -20.32 33.76
C ASN A 291 17.66 -19.43 34.78
N VAL A 292 18.50 -18.51 34.29
CA VAL A 292 19.14 -17.48 35.09
C VAL A 292 18.42 -16.17 34.84
N HIS A 293 17.89 -15.56 35.91
CA HIS A 293 17.03 -14.37 35.86
C HIS A 293 17.61 -13.17 36.63
N ASP A 294 18.80 -13.34 37.19
CA ASP A 294 19.59 -12.37 37.92
C ASP A 294 21.01 -12.26 37.33
N ARG A 295 21.73 -11.21 37.71
CA ARG A 295 23.14 -10.93 37.37
C ARG A 295 23.39 -10.87 35.86
N HIS A 296 22.56 -10.15 35.10
CA HIS A 296 22.81 -9.98 33.65
C HIS A 296 23.86 -8.91 33.31
N GLY A 297 24.31 -8.11 34.30
CA GLY A 297 25.31 -7.05 34.17
C GLY A 297 24.98 -5.85 35.06
N ASP A 298 25.84 -4.83 35.04
CA ASP A 298 25.66 -3.61 35.84
C ASP A 298 24.49 -2.76 35.34
N GLU A 299 24.26 -2.75 34.02
CA GLU A 299 23.23 -1.94 33.36
C GLU A 299 21.84 -2.61 33.36
N PHE A 300 21.77 -3.93 33.60
CA PHE A 300 20.53 -4.70 33.72
C PHE A 300 20.68 -5.85 34.71
N PRO A 301 20.64 -5.60 36.03
CA PRO A 301 21.02 -6.60 37.03
C PRO A 301 20.00 -7.73 37.20
N ALA A 302 18.72 -7.53 36.90
CA ALA A 302 17.68 -8.55 37.07
C ALA A 302 16.51 -8.40 36.08
N CYS A 303 15.81 -9.50 35.83
CA CYS A 303 14.61 -9.55 35.00
C CYS A 303 13.49 -8.63 35.52
N GLN A 304 12.81 -7.92 34.60
CA GLN A 304 11.68 -7.04 34.90
C GLN A 304 10.31 -7.73 34.82
N HIS A 305 10.29 -9.06 34.95
CA HIS A 305 9.05 -9.85 34.88
C HIS A 305 8.94 -10.79 36.09
N GLY A 306 7.70 -11.04 36.51
CA GLY A 306 7.40 -12.05 37.53
C GLY A 306 7.55 -13.49 36.99
N PRO A 307 7.23 -14.51 37.82
CA PRO A 307 7.26 -15.90 37.40
C PRO A 307 6.39 -16.14 36.15
N LEU A 308 6.94 -16.81 35.14
CA LEU A 308 6.18 -17.17 33.94
C LEU A 308 5.28 -18.38 34.23
N GLU A 309 4.02 -18.32 33.80
CA GLU A 309 3.03 -19.38 34.01
C GLU A 309 2.66 -20.12 32.70
N GLY A 310 2.16 -21.35 32.83
CA GLY A 310 1.64 -22.14 31.71
C GLY A 310 2.69 -22.49 30.64
N ARG A 311 2.30 -22.45 29.36
CA ARG A 311 3.11 -22.94 28.23
C ARG A 311 4.47 -22.26 28.07
N GLU A 312 4.65 -21.06 28.63
CA GLU A 312 5.93 -20.34 28.56
C GLU A 312 6.98 -20.89 29.51
N ARG A 313 6.56 -21.49 30.64
CA ARG A 313 7.42 -22.22 31.60
C ARG A 313 7.78 -23.63 31.15
N HIS A 314 6.97 -24.25 30.29
CA HIS A 314 7.11 -25.66 29.89
C HIS A 314 8.22 -25.92 28.83
N LYS A 315 9.18 -24.99 28.68
CA LYS A 315 10.28 -25.12 27.72
C LYS A 315 11.47 -25.80 28.37
N LYS A 316 12.11 -26.74 27.67
CA LYS A 316 13.38 -27.31 28.12
C LYS A 316 14.47 -26.25 28.06
N TRP A 317 15.10 -25.99 29.21
CA TRP A 317 16.26 -25.11 29.31
C TRP A 317 17.45 -25.72 28.57
N LEU A 318 18.27 -24.87 27.95
CA LEU A 318 19.52 -25.34 27.37
C LEU A 318 20.58 -25.48 28.47
N LYS A 319 21.57 -26.34 28.24
CA LYS A 319 22.72 -26.46 29.14
C LYS A 319 23.88 -25.60 28.63
N PRO A 320 24.53 -24.79 29.49
CA PRO A 320 25.79 -24.15 29.17
C PRO A 320 26.84 -25.15 28.67
N GLY A 321 27.73 -24.72 27.79
CA GLY A 321 28.80 -25.58 27.25
C GLY A 321 28.38 -26.57 26.15
N THR A 322 27.08 -26.69 25.85
CA THR A 322 26.63 -27.50 24.71
C THR A 322 26.96 -26.81 23.37
N LYS A 323 27.18 -27.62 22.33
CA LYS A 323 27.40 -27.13 20.95
C LYS A 323 26.28 -26.19 20.48
N VAL A 324 25.04 -26.49 20.87
CA VAL A 324 23.85 -25.69 20.55
C VAL A 324 23.91 -24.33 21.22
N TYR A 325 24.25 -24.28 22.51
CA TYR A 325 24.37 -23.03 23.27
C TYR A 325 25.50 -22.15 22.73
N ALA A 326 26.67 -22.72 22.43
CA ALA A 326 27.80 -21.98 21.85
C ALA A 326 27.45 -21.34 20.49
N LYS A 327 26.75 -22.08 19.61
CA LYS A 327 26.28 -21.54 18.33
C LYS A 327 25.22 -20.45 18.52
N LEU A 328 24.31 -20.61 19.48
CA LEU A 328 23.30 -19.61 19.80
C LEU A 328 23.94 -18.32 20.31
N GLN A 329 24.91 -18.44 21.23
CA GLN A 329 25.71 -17.32 21.73
C GLN A 329 26.44 -16.61 20.58
N GLY A 330 27.02 -17.35 19.64
CA GLY A 330 27.63 -16.79 18.43
C GLY A 330 26.67 -15.98 17.55
N ILE A 331 25.36 -16.32 17.52
CA ILE A 331 24.34 -15.55 16.79
C ILE A 331 23.93 -14.30 17.59
N VAL A 332 23.68 -14.45 18.90
CA VAL A 332 23.19 -13.38 19.78
C VAL A 332 24.25 -12.30 20.01
N CYS A 333 25.49 -12.71 20.26
CA CYS A 333 26.64 -11.84 20.55
C CYS A 333 27.41 -11.38 19.30
N HIS A 334 26.94 -11.72 18.10
CA HIS A 334 27.59 -11.32 16.86
C HIS A 334 27.74 -9.79 16.77
N CYS A 335 28.92 -9.28 16.41
CA CYS A 335 29.20 -7.83 16.37
C CYS A 335 28.18 -7.01 15.55
N GLN A 336 27.74 -7.54 14.42
CA GLN A 336 26.68 -6.90 13.61
C GLN A 336 25.32 -6.89 14.32
N MET A 337 25.00 -7.90 15.14
CA MET A 337 23.75 -7.92 15.90
C MET A 337 23.76 -6.83 16.97
N LYS A 338 24.86 -6.65 17.71
CA LYS A 338 25.04 -5.55 18.66
C LYS A 338 24.79 -4.18 18.00
N LYS A 339 25.45 -3.92 16.86
CA LYS A 339 25.25 -2.70 16.07
C LYS A 339 23.79 -2.50 15.64
N ASN A 340 23.14 -3.57 15.20
CA ASN A 340 21.75 -3.51 14.77
C ASN A 340 20.83 -3.17 15.95
N VAL A 341 20.96 -3.88 17.09
CA VAL A 341 20.13 -3.72 18.30
C VAL A 341 20.12 -2.28 18.78
N VAL A 342 21.29 -1.65 18.83
CA VAL A 342 21.44 -0.23 19.23
C VAL A 342 20.76 0.74 18.25
N THR A 343 20.66 0.36 16.98
CA THR A 343 20.07 1.20 15.93
C THR A 343 18.57 0.89 15.74
N LEU A 344 17.97 -0.02 16.51
CA LEU A 344 16.58 -0.43 16.31
C LEU A 344 15.57 0.65 16.74
N SER A 345 14.50 0.81 15.98
CA SER A 345 13.39 1.70 16.34
C SER A 345 12.54 1.12 17.50
N PRO A 346 12.35 1.85 18.62
CA PRO A 346 11.61 1.35 19.78
C PRO A 346 10.10 1.17 19.60
N GLY A 347 9.47 1.91 18.69
CA GLY A 347 8.00 1.90 18.58
C GLY A 347 7.42 2.21 17.20
N LYS A 348 8.25 2.57 16.22
CA LYS A 348 7.79 2.91 14.87
C LYS A 348 8.30 1.86 13.88
N GLN A 349 7.38 1.23 13.16
CA GLN A 349 7.63 0.16 12.19
C GLN A 349 7.18 0.59 10.79
N THR A 350 7.76 0.00 9.76
CA THR A 350 7.44 0.20 8.34
C THR A 350 6.28 -0.69 7.87
N SER A 351 5.47 -1.24 8.78
CA SER A 351 4.27 -2.01 8.43
C SER A 351 3.28 -1.22 7.55
N ALA A 352 3.21 0.10 7.74
CA ALA A 352 2.46 1.00 6.88
C ALA A 352 3.00 1.00 5.43
N LEU A 353 4.32 0.93 5.26
CA LEU A 353 4.97 0.85 3.96
C LEU A 353 4.72 -0.48 3.26
N GLU A 354 4.72 -1.60 4.00
CA GLU A 354 4.34 -2.90 3.44
C GLU A 354 2.88 -2.93 2.98
N TRP A 355 1.98 -2.32 3.77
CA TRP A 355 0.58 -2.20 3.40
C TRP A 355 0.42 -1.31 2.16
N TYR A 356 1.12 -0.18 2.08
CA TYR A 356 1.13 0.66 0.90
C TYR A 356 1.65 -0.09 -0.35
N HIS A 357 2.75 -0.84 -0.23
CA HIS A 357 3.25 -1.67 -1.32
C HIS A 357 2.21 -2.73 -1.79
N SER A 358 1.36 -3.22 -0.89
CA SER A 358 0.23 -4.08 -1.28
C SER A 358 -0.82 -3.33 -2.08
N VAL A 359 -1.12 -2.06 -1.74
CA VAL A 359 -2.04 -1.20 -2.50
C VAL A 359 -1.46 -0.88 -3.88
N ILE A 360 -0.16 -0.63 -3.98
CA ILE A 360 0.50 -0.45 -5.29
C ILE A 360 0.28 -1.67 -6.19
N ASN A 361 0.35 -2.90 -5.66
CA ASN A 361 0.12 -4.09 -6.48
C ASN A 361 -1.31 -4.19 -7.04
N HIS A 362 -2.28 -3.50 -6.44
CA HIS A 362 -3.66 -3.42 -6.94
C HIS A 362 -3.74 -2.50 -8.17
N PHE A 363 -3.15 -1.30 -8.09
CA PHE A 363 -3.21 -0.31 -9.18
C PHE A 363 -2.12 -0.48 -10.25
N ALA A 364 -0.96 -1.01 -9.87
CA ALA A 364 0.21 -1.26 -10.71
C ALA A 364 0.75 -2.69 -10.44
N PRO A 365 0.04 -3.73 -10.89
CA PRO A 365 0.45 -5.11 -10.72
C PRO A 365 1.75 -5.39 -11.48
N LYS A 366 2.64 -6.17 -10.86
CA LYS A 366 3.98 -6.49 -11.40
C LYS A 366 3.96 -7.22 -12.76
N MET A 367 2.85 -7.85 -13.10
CA MET A 367 2.69 -8.62 -14.34
C MET A 367 2.42 -7.73 -15.56
N ILE A 368 2.14 -6.44 -15.35
CA ILE A 368 1.81 -5.48 -16.42
C ILE A 368 2.97 -4.50 -16.58
N GLY A 369 3.43 -4.33 -17.82
CA GLY A 369 4.41 -3.31 -18.18
C GLY A 369 3.74 -1.93 -18.30
N PHE A 370 4.26 -0.95 -17.56
CA PHE A 370 3.83 0.45 -17.64
C PHE A 370 4.91 1.32 -18.26
N SER A 371 4.51 2.36 -19.00
CA SER A 371 5.41 3.47 -19.34
C SER A 371 5.65 4.35 -18.12
N TYR A 372 6.67 5.22 -18.14
CA TYR A 372 6.92 6.18 -17.05
C TYR A 372 5.66 7.02 -16.73
N HIS A 373 5.04 7.58 -17.78
CA HIS A 373 3.82 8.38 -17.66
C HIS A 373 2.57 7.55 -17.36
N GLY A 374 2.62 6.23 -17.51
CA GLY A 374 1.62 5.34 -16.96
C GLY A 374 1.82 5.19 -15.47
N MET A 375 2.98 4.62 -15.07
CA MET A 375 3.29 4.16 -13.73
C MET A 375 3.11 5.23 -12.66
N LEU A 376 3.56 6.45 -12.91
CA LEU A 376 3.53 7.53 -11.92
C LEU A 376 2.08 7.87 -11.47
N PRO A 377 1.12 8.10 -12.38
CA PRO A 377 -0.30 8.20 -12.03
C PRO A 377 -0.88 7.03 -11.23
N GLN A 378 -0.47 5.78 -11.49
CA GLN A 378 -0.95 4.66 -10.67
C GLN A 378 -0.38 4.69 -9.25
N LEU A 379 0.87 5.14 -9.08
CA LEU A 379 1.46 5.34 -7.76
C LEU A 379 0.76 6.47 -6.98
N TRP A 380 0.44 7.59 -7.64
CA TRP A 380 -0.35 8.67 -7.04
C TRP A 380 -1.72 8.18 -6.59
N LEU A 381 -2.41 7.43 -7.45
CA LEU A 381 -3.73 6.88 -7.13
C LEU A 381 -3.63 5.88 -5.96
N ALA A 382 -2.63 5.01 -5.95
CA ALA A 382 -2.37 4.09 -4.85
C ALA A 382 -2.11 4.84 -3.53
N ALA A 383 -1.39 5.96 -3.58
CA ALA A 383 -1.09 6.77 -2.41
C ALA A 383 -2.31 7.51 -1.89
N LEU A 384 -3.09 8.16 -2.76
CA LEU A 384 -4.37 8.79 -2.40
C LEU A 384 -5.31 7.76 -1.75
N HIS A 385 -5.40 6.58 -2.36
CA HIS A 385 -6.19 5.49 -1.83
C HIS A 385 -5.71 5.01 -0.46
N PHE A 386 -4.39 4.85 -0.29
CA PHE A 386 -3.81 4.45 0.98
C PHE A 386 -4.07 5.50 2.06
N ASN A 387 -3.80 6.77 1.76
CA ASN A 387 -3.91 7.90 2.67
C ASN A 387 -5.35 8.07 3.18
N GLU A 388 -6.33 7.98 2.27
CA GLU A 388 -7.76 8.03 2.62
C GLU A 388 -8.16 6.86 3.57
N ASN A 389 -7.50 5.71 3.44
CA ASN A 389 -7.90 4.49 4.15
C ASN A 389 -7.01 4.15 5.35
N SER A 390 -5.92 4.88 5.60
CA SER A 390 -4.90 4.54 6.60
C SER A 390 -5.30 4.88 8.02
N GLN A 391 -6.13 5.91 8.17
CA GLN A 391 -6.64 6.38 9.46
C GLN A 391 -8.06 5.87 9.76
N ARG A 392 -8.56 4.88 9.01
CA ARG A 392 -9.89 4.32 9.24
C ARG A 392 -10.02 3.81 10.67
N LYS A 393 -11.11 4.22 11.33
CA LYS A 393 -11.45 3.76 12.68
C LYS A 393 -11.69 2.25 12.68
N GLN A 394 -11.43 1.63 13.82
CA GLN A 394 -11.78 0.21 14.02
C GLN A 394 -13.30 0.07 14.00
N ALA A 395 -13.82 -0.90 13.24
CA ALA A 395 -15.23 -1.23 13.21
C ALA A 395 -15.66 -1.74 14.59
N VAL A 396 -16.83 -1.30 15.03
CA VAL A 396 -17.46 -1.74 16.29
C VAL A 396 -18.68 -2.62 15.98
N THR A 397 -19.04 -3.52 16.89
CA THR A 397 -20.33 -4.21 16.87
C THR A 397 -21.46 -3.24 17.22
N LYS A 398 -22.71 -3.68 17.06
CA LYS A 398 -23.89 -2.89 17.51
C LYS A 398 -23.80 -2.52 19.00
N ASP A 399 -23.16 -3.37 19.80
CA ASP A 399 -22.93 -3.16 21.24
C ASP A 399 -21.65 -2.36 21.57
N GLY A 400 -21.04 -1.69 20.59
CA GLY A 400 -19.86 -0.85 20.79
C GLY A 400 -18.52 -1.61 20.95
N ARG A 401 -18.50 -2.94 20.83
CA ARG A 401 -17.26 -3.72 21.01
C ARG A 401 -16.39 -3.70 19.76
N ALA A 402 -15.08 -3.53 19.94
CA ALA A 402 -14.12 -3.51 18.84
C ALA A 402 -14.06 -4.85 18.09
N ARG A 403 -14.15 -4.82 16.75
CA ARG A 403 -14.14 -6.02 15.91
C ARG A 403 -12.72 -6.42 15.50
N TYR A 404 -12.44 -7.71 15.53
CA TYR A 404 -11.17 -8.31 15.11
C TYR A 404 -11.41 -9.46 14.14
N LYS A 405 -10.45 -9.72 13.25
CA LYS A 405 -10.41 -10.90 12.38
C LYS A 405 -9.12 -11.67 12.59
N ILE A 406 -9.21 -12.98 12.51
CA ILE A 406 -8.07 -13.86 12.53
C ILE A 406 -7.57 -13.99 11.09
N VAL A 407 -6.30 -13.71 10.86
CA VAL A 407 -5.65 -13.84 9.54
C VAL A 407 -4.54 -14.86 9.64
N TYR A 408 -4.67 -15.91 8.85
CA TYR A 408 -3.65 -16.95 8.68
C TYR A 408 -2.65 -16.52 7.59
N PRO A 409 -1.36 -16.85 7.74
CA PRO A 409 -0.39 -16.63 6.68
C PRO A 409 -0.77 -17.41 5.41
N LYS A 410 -0.57 -16.82 4.23
CA LYS A 410 -0.86 -17.47 2.93
C LYS A 410 -0.06 -18.76 2.67
N PHE A 411 1.01 -19.02 3.42
CA PHE A 411 1.84 -20.23 3.32
C PHE A 411 1.84 -20.99 4.65
N LYS A 412 1.78 -22.33 4.56
CA LYS A 412 1.49 -23.33 5.63
C LYS A 412 2.39 -23.33 6.89
N LYS A 413 3.22 -22.32 7.14
CA LYS A 413 4.13 -22.26 8.30
C LYS A 413 4.12 -20.91 9.01
N GLY A 414 3.03 -20.59 9.71
CA GLY A 414 3.03 -19.52 10.70
C GLY A 414 1.78 -19.48 11.56
N ASP A 415 1.94 -18.96 12.78
CA ASP A 415 0.84 -18.72 13.71
C ASP A 415 -0.17 -17.71 13.14
N TYR A 416 -1.42 -17.80 13.58
CA TYR A 416 -2.45 -16.83 13.21
C TYR A 416 -2.14 -15.44 13.79
N SER A 417 -2.54 -14.40 13.08
CA SER A 417 -2.46 -13.01 13.54
C SER A 417 -3.85 -12.44 13.74
N VAL A 418 -4.09 -11.80 14.89
CA VAL A 418 -5.33 -11.05 15.13
C VAL A 418 -5.17 -9.66 14.53
N ARG A 419 -6.05 -9.30 13.60
CA ARG A 419 -6.06 -7.98 12.95
C ARG A 419 -7.34 -7.23 13.28
N ARG A 420 -7.23 -5.92 13.50
CA ARG A 420 -8.40 -5.05 13.65
C ARG A 420 -9.21 -5.05 12.36
N ILE A 421 -10.53 -5.15 12.46
CA ILE A 421 -11.43 -4.89 11.33
C ILE A 421 -11.66 -3.39 11.31
N LEU A 422 -11.36 -2.74 10.18
CA LEU A 422 -11.60 -1.29 10.01
C LEU A 422 -12.99 -1.07 9.43
N VAL A 423 -13.54 0.14 9.62
CA VAL A 423 -14.78 0.56 8.95
C VAL A 423 -14.65 0.45 7.42
N ASP A 424 -15.78 0.32 6.72
CA ASP A 424 -15.78 0.21 5.26
C ASP A 424 -15.04 1.37 4.60
N CYS A 425 -14.42 1.09 3.45
CA CYS A 425 -13.75 2.11 2.67
C CYS A 425 -14.75 3.21 2.26
N THR A 426 -14.25 4.44 2.10
CA THR A 426 -15.09 5.61 1.75
C THR A 426 -15.45 5.68 0.26
N TYR A 427 -14.86 4.85 -0.60
CA TYR A 427 -15.12 4.82 -2.05
C TYR A 427 -15.98 3.62 -2.46
N GLY A 428 -16.83 3.81 -3.49
CA GLY A 428 -17.69 2.76 -4.04
C GLY A 428 -19.08 2.64 -3.41
N LYS A 429 -19.51 3.65 -2.64
CA LYS A 429 -20.90 3.81 -2.19
C LYS A 429 -21.70 4.69 -3.16
#